data_AF-A0A7Y4T321-F1
#
_entry.id   AF-A0A7Y4T321-F1
#
_cell.length_a   1.000
_cell.length_b   1.000
_cell.length_c   1.000
_cell.angle_alpha   90.00
_cell.angle_beta   90.00
_cell.angle_gamma   90.00
#
_symmetry.space_group_name_H-M   'P 1'
#
loop_
_entity.id
_entity.type
_entity.pdbx_description
1 polymer ?
#
loop_
_entity_poly.entity_id
_entity_poly.type
_entity_poly.pdbx_seq_one_letter_code
_entity_poly.pdbx_strand_id
1 'polypeptide(L)'
;MNGSVYSLTVYDDGSGPALHAGGNFSSAGGGAASGVAKWDGSSWAALRSGMSNPVQALTVYDDGSGPALYAGGDFLSAPDSGDSYLAKWMGCPPAPTLSCPQSVFALDRRGSPPGEVVTFSVTATDYDDPTPVVVCVPPSGSFFPRGTTLVNCTATDASGNQSTCGFPVTVQVEVKRRQR
;
A
#
# COMPACT_ATOMS: atom_id res chain seq x y z
N MET A 1 9.16 -19.38 -20.80
CA MET A 1 10.13 -18.26 -20.94
C MET A 1 10.80 -18.40 -22.30
N ASN A 2 11.26 -17.30 -22.91
CA ASN A 2 11.89 -17.31 -24.24
C ASN A 2 13.42 -17.23 -24.23
N GLY A 3 14.05 -17.26 -23.05
CA GLY A 3 15.50 -17.15 -22.90
C GLY A 3 16.00 -17.96 -21.71
N SER A 4 17.29 -17.81 -21.41
CA SER A 4 17.97 -18.58 -20.38
C SER A 4 17.55 -18.15 -18.97
N VAL A 5 17.32 -19.12 -18.10
CA VAL A 5 17.15 -18.91 -16.65
C VAL A 5 18.48 -19.18 -15.97
N TYR A 6 18.98 -18.20 -15.20
CA TYR A 6 20.24 -18.30 -14.48
C TYR A 6 20.06 -18.60 -13.01
N SER A 7 18.92 -18.19 -12.43
CA SER A 7 18.64 -18.36 -11.01
C SER A 7 17.16 -18.63 -10.76
N LEU A 8 16.89 -19.42 -9.73
CA LEU A 8 15.55 -19.71 -9.22
C LEU A 8 15.59 -19.63 -7.69
N THR A 9 14.57 -19.03 -7.09
CA THR A 9 14.42 -19.01 -5.63
C THR A 9 12.95 -18.97 -5.24
N VAL A 10 12.63 -19.43 -4.03
CA VAL A 10 11.28 -19.30 -3.46
C VAL A 10 11.24 -18.06 -2.58
N TYR A 11 10.22 -17.23 -2.78
CA TYR A 11 9.98 -16.05 -1.96
C TYR A 11 8.47 -15.87 -1.79
N ASP A 12 8.07 -15.45 -0.59
CA ASP A 12 6.69 -15.10 -0.26
C ASP A 12 6.61 -13.59 -0.12
N ASP A 13 5.90 -12.94 -1.04
CA ASP A 13 5.69 -11.50 -1.07
C ASP A 13 4.43 -11.06 -0.32
N GLY A 14 3.86 -11.96 0.51
CA GLY A 14 2.61 -11.75 1.24
C GLY A 14 1.39 -12.35 0.53
N SER A 15 1.51 -12.77 -0.73
CA SER A 15 0.45 -13.51 -1.45
C SER A 15 0.57 -15.03 -1.35
N GLY A 16 1.56 -15.53 -0.61
CA GLY A 16 1.91 -16.94 -0.49
C GLY A 16 3.24 -17.27 -1.18
N PRO A 17 3.83 -18.43 -0.86
CA PRO A 17 5.13 -18.82 -1.39
C PRO A 17 5.06 -19.05 -2.90
N ALA A 18 5.93 -18.37 -3.65
CA ALA A 18 6.00 -18.46 -5.10
C ALA A 18 7.44 -18.66 -5.59
N LEU A 19 7.59 -19.35 -6.72
CA LEU A 19 8.89 -19.54 -7.36
C LEU A 19 9.22 -18.34 -8.24
N HIS A 20 10.40 -17.76 -8.04
CA HIS A 20 10.90 -16.61 -8.77
C HIS A 20 12.06 -17.03 -9.64
N ALA A 21 12.08 -16.56 -10.88
CA ALA A 21 13.12 -16.85 -11.86
C ALA A 21 13.84 -15.58 -12.27
N GLY A 22 15.17 -15.63 -12.30
CA GLY A 22 16.06 -14.59 -12.80
C GLY A 22 16.84 -15.12 -14.00
N GLY A 23 17.00 -14.31 -15.04
CA GLY A 23 17.76 -14.75 -16.21
C GLY A 23 17.88 -13.72 -17.32
N ASN A 24 18.26 -14.20 -18.50
CA ASN A 24 18.26 -13.46 -19.75
C ASN A 24 17.06 -13.89 -20.60
N PHE A 25 15.88 -13.36 -20.28
CA PHE A 25 14.65 -13.56 -21.03
C PHE A 25 13.86 -12.26 -21.09
N SER A 26 13.01 -12.12 -22.10
CA SER A 26 12.14 -10.96 -22.32
C SER A 26 10.64 -11.30 -22.26
N SER A 27 10.30 -12.59 -22.15
CA SER A 27 8.92 -13.04 -21.95
C SER A 27 8.81 -14.26 -21.04
N ALA A 28 7.72 -14.31 -20.28
CA ALA A 28 7.33 -15.42 -19.43
C ALA A 28 5.80 -15.58 -19.44
N GLY A 29 5.30 -16.81 -19.53
CA GLY A 29 3.85 -17.10 -19.52
C GLY A 29 3.03 -16.46 -20.64
N GLY A 30 3.65 -16.03 -21.74
CA GLY A 30 2.97 -15.33 -22.84
C GLY A 30 2.91 -13.81 -22.68
N GLY A 31 3.34 -13.27 -21.53
CA GLY A 31 3.50 -11.83 -21.29
C GLY A 31 4.96 -11.37 -21.37
N ALA A 32 5.16 -10.05 -21.51
CA ALA A 32 6.49 -9.42 -21.46
C ALA A 32 7.03 -9.49 -20.02
N ALA A 33 8.23 -10.05 -19.84
CA ALA A 33 8.89 -10.20 -18.54
C ALA A 33 10.39 -10.01 -18.73
N SER A 34 10.94 -8.88 -18.27
CA SER A 34 12.34 -8.54 -18.51
C SER A 34 13.20 -9.08 -17.37
N GLY A 35 13.85 -10.22 -17.58
CA GLY A 35 14.86 -10.80 -16.70
C GLY A 35 14.37 -11.36 -15.36
N VAL A 36 13.14 -11.07 -14.92
CA VAL A 36 12.54 -11.63 -13.70
C VAL A 36 11.07 -12.02 -13.91
N ALA A 37 10.66 -13.18 -13.40
CA ALA A 37 9.27 -13.65 -13.44
C ALA A 37 8.91 -14.45 -12.17
N LYS A 38 7.62 -14.46 -11.82
CA LYS A 38 7.02 -15.19 -10.69
C LYS A 38 6.12 -16.33 -11.20
N TRP A 39 6.17 -17.49 -10.57
CA TRP A 39 5.27 -18.63 -10.81
C TRP A 39 4.34 -18.81 -9.63
N ASP A 40 3.04 -18.71 -9.90
CA ASP A 40 1.97 -18.81 -8.89
C ASP A 40 1.45 -20.23 -8.63
N GLY A 41 2.05 -21.24 -9.27
CA GLY A 41 1.56 -22.63 -9.24
C GLY A 41 0.81 -23.04 -10.51
N SER A 42 0.39 -22.09 -11.33
CA SER A 42 -0.39 -22.31 -12.55
C SER A 42 0.17 -21.60 -13.78
N SER A 43 0.76 -20.41 -13.61
CA SER A 43 1.26 -19.58 -14.70
C SER A 43 2.49 -18.79 -14.28
N TRP A 44 3.32 -18.44 -15.28
CA TRP A 44 4.40 -17.48 -15.09
C TRP A 44 3.86 -16.09 -15.36
N ALA A 45 4.06 -15.18 -14.42
CA ALA A 45 3.74 -13.77 -14.56
C ALA A 45 5.02 -12.93 -14.52
N ALA A 46 5.00 -11.82 -15.26
CA ALA A 46 6.06 -10.82 -15.18
C ALA A 46 6.02 -10.11 -13.83
N LEU A 47 7.19 -9.76 -13.32
CA LEU A 47 7.31 -8.92 -12.13
C LEU A 47 7.40 -7.47 -12.55
N ARG A 48 6.26 -6.76 -12.49
CA ARG A 48 6.14 -5.34 -12.88
C ARG A 48 6.71 -5.09 -14.28
N SER A 49 7.41 -3.98 -14.51
CA SER A 49 8.08 -3.67 -15.78
C SER A 49 9.33 -4.52 -16.06
N GLY A 50 9.79 -5.32 -15.09
CA GLY A 50 11.02 -6.11 -15.16
C GLY A 50 12.30 -5.29 -15.00
N MET A 51 13.45 -5.95 -15.18
CA MET A 51 14.80 -5.38 -15.09
C MET A 51 15.30 -4.94 -16.48
N SER A 52 16.16 -3.91 -16.54
CA SER A 52 16.67 -3.39 -17.83
C SER A 52 17.67 -4.31 -18.54
N ASN A 53 18.40 -5.16 -17.82
CA ASN A 53 19.29 -6.21 -18.38
C ASN A 53 19.16 -7.52 -17.55
N PRO A 54 19.85 -8.61 -17.94
CA PRO A 54 19.71 -9.90 -17.28
C PRO A 54 20.01 -9.91 -15.78
N VAL A 55 19.23 -10.72 -15.07
CA VAL A 55 19.46 -11.06 -13.66
C VAL A 55 20.25 -12.37 -13.59
N GLN A 56 21.42 -12.32 -12.99
CA GLN A 56 22.35 -13.45 -12.88
C GLN A 56 22.10 -14.28 -11.61
N ALA A 57 21.65 -13.62 -10.54
CA ALA A 57 21.42 -14.26 -9.25
C ALA A 57 20.17 -13.70 -8.56
N LEU A 58 19.43 -14.59 -7.91
CA LEU A 58 18.35 -14.28 -6.98
C LEU A 58 18.66 -14.96 -5.65
N THR A 59 18.46 -14.26 -4.54
CA THR A 59 18.57 -14.84 -3.19
C THR A 59 17.58 -14.20 -2.24
N VAL A 60 17.07 -14.96 -1.28
CA VAL A 60 16.31 -14.38 -0.16
C VAL A 60 17.28 -14.11 0.98
N TYR A 61 17.18 -12.92 1.56
CA TYR A 61 17.97 -12.55 2.73
C TYR A 61 17.13 -11.67 3.66
N ASP A 62 17.36 -11.80 4.97
CA ASP A 62 16.73 -10.97 5.99
C ASP A 62 17.82 -10.12 6.64
N ASP A 63 17.73 -8.80 6.48
CA ASP A 63 18.65 -7.81 7.04
C ASP A 63 18.20 -7.28 8.41
N GLY A 64 17.17 -7.88 9.01
CA GLY A 64 16.52 -7.44 10.24
C GLY A 64 15.22 -6.67 10.00
N SER A 65 14.86 -6.36 8.76
CA SER A 65 13.56 -5.79 8.37
C SER A 65 12.52 -6.83 7.93
N GLY A 66 12.89 -8.11 7.94
CA GLY A 66 12.10 -9.21 7.39
C GLY A 66 12.73 -9.77 6.10
N PRO A 67 12.29 -10.97 5.66
CA PRO A 67 12.84 -11.59 4.46
C PRO A 67 12.52 -10.75 3.21
N ALA A 68 13.52 -10.53 2.37
CA ALA A 68 13.38 -9.84 1.09
C ALA A 68 14.12 -10.59 -0.03
N LEU A 69 13.69 -10.39 -1.27
CA LEU A 69 14.35 -10.97 -2.45
C LEU A 69 15.41 -10.01 -2.97
N TYR A 70 16.64 -10.46 -3.13
CA TYR A 70 17.75 -9.70 -3.69
C TYR A 70 18.07 -10.22 -5.08
N ALA A 71 18.19 -9.30 -6.03
CA ALA A 71 18.58 -9.59 -7.40
C ALA A 71 19.96 -8.99 -7.68
N GLY A 72 20.87 -9.81 -8.21
CA GLY A 72 22.18 -9.40 -8.71
C GLY A 72 22.30 -9.68 -10.20
N GLY A 73 22.93 -8.78 -10.96
CA GLY A 73 23.12 -8.97 -12.40
C GLY A 73 23.68 -7.76 -13.12
N ASP A 74 23.40 -7.69 -14.42
CA ASP A 74 23.94 -6.65 -15.32
C ASP A 74 22.93 -5.49 -15.55
N PHE A 75 21.80 -5.50 -14.83
CA PHE A 75 20.75 -4.48 -14.95
C PHE A 75 21.25 -3.12 -14.51
N LEU A 76 20.83 -2.09 -15.25
CA LEU A 76 21.18 -0.70 -14.97
C LEU A 76 20.09 0.00 -14.14
N SER A 77 18.90 -0.60 -14.06
CA SER A 77 17.77 -0.06 -13.34
C SER A 77 16.82 -1.17 -12.91
N ALA A 78 16.60 -1.28 -11.61
CA ALA A 78 15.54 -2.07 -11.03
C ALA A 78 14.19 -1.32 -11.08
N PRO A 79 13.05 -2.04 -11.18
CA PRO A 79 11.75 -1.44 -11.46
C PRO A 79 11.23 -0.50 -10.35
N ASP A 80 11.58 -0.73 -9.08
CA ASP A 80 11.05 0.03 -7.94
C ASP A 80 12.07 1.01 -7.33
N SER A 81 13.34 0.62 -7.23
CA SER A 81 14.39 1.43 -6.59
C SER A 81 15.26 2.22 -7.57
N GLY A 82 15.24 1.88 -8.86
CA GLY A 82 16.18 2.43 -9.84
C GLY A 82 17.63 1.95 -9.67
N ASP A 83 17.88 1.00 -8.74
CA ASP A 83 19.22 0.51 -8.45
C ASP A 83 19.85 -0.19 -9.66
N SER A 84 21.18 -0.15 -9.75
CA SER A 84 21.96 -0.88 -10.74
C SER A 84 22.72 -2.04 -10.09
N TYR A 85 22.87 -3.14 -10.81
CA TYR A 85 23.67 -4.33 -10.49
C TYR A 85 23.23 -5.16 -9.28
N LEU A 86 22.72 -4.53 -8.23
CA LEU A 86 22.19 -5.16 -7.03
C LEU A 86 20.93 -4.41 -6.59
N ALA A 87 19.82 -5.11 -6.43
CA ALA A 87 18.55 -4.53 -6.02
C ALA A 87 17.91 -5.40 -4.95
N LYS A 88 17.35 -4.73 -3.93
CA LYS A 88 16.47 -5.37 -2.94
C LYS A 88 15.04 -5.22 -3.46
N TRP A 89 14.43 -6.32 -3.86
CA TRP A 89 13.00 -6.38 -4.10
C TRP A 89 12.27 -6.62 -2.78
N MET A 90 11.46 -5.64 -2.40
CA MET A 90 10.72 -5.68 -1.14
C MET A 90 9.36 -6.40 -1.25
N GLY A 91 9.07 -7.05 -2.39
CA GLY A 91 7.81 -7.77 -2.62
C GLY A 91 6.66 -6.84 -3.02
N CYS A 92 5.43 -7.22 -2.68
CA CYS A 92 4.30 -6.30 -2.74
C CYS A 92 4.56 -5.20 -1.69
N PRO A 93 4.51 -3.92 -2.07
CA PRO A 93 4.70 -2.84 -1.12
C PRO A 93 3.70 -2.96 0.04
N PRO A 94 4.10 -2.55 1.26
CA PRO A 94 3.22 -2.63 2.41
C PRO A 94 1.98 -1.77 2.18
N ALA A 95 0.85 -2.13 2.80
CA ALA A 95 -0.34 -1.29 2.74
C ALA A 95 -0.06 0.12 3.31
N PRO A 96 -0.75 1.16 2.81
CA PRO A 96 -0.51 2.54 3.24
C PRO A 96 -0.74 2.67 4.74
N THR A 97 0.08 3.46 5.43
CA THR A 97 -0.10 3.74 6.86
C THR A 97 -1.08 4.89 7.05
N LEU A 98 -2.21 4.62 7.69
CA LEU A 98 -3.25 5.61 8.03
C LEU A 98 -3.00 6.25 9.40
N SER A 99 -3.05 7.58 9.46
CA SER A 99 -3.08 8.35 10.71
C SER A 99 -4.43 9.05 10.86
N CYS A 100 -5.20 8.60 11.84
CA CYS A 100 -6.57 9.03 12.08
C CYS A 100 -6.72 9.67 13.45
N PRO A 101 -7.61 10.66 13.62
CA PRO A 101 -7.88 11.26 14.92
C PRO A 101 -8.33 10.21 15.94
N GLN A 102 -8.03 10.40 17.23
CA GLN A 102 -8.57 9.53 18.27
C GLN A 102 -10.09 9.73 18.46
N SER A 103 -10.54 10.98 18.35
CA SER A 103 -11.95 11.39 18.43
C SER A 103 -12.09 12.83 17.94
N VAL A 104 -13.23 13.16 17.32
CA VAL A 104 -13.56 14.53 16.92
C VAL A 104 -14.81 14.99 17.66
N PHE A 105 -14.78 16.20 18.23
CA PHE A 105 -15.90 16.77 18.96
C PHE A 105 -16.41 18.02 18.26
N ALA A 106 -17.73 18.13 18.14
CA ALA A 106 -18.38 19.33 17.64
C ALA A 106 -19.56 19.72 18.54
N LEU A 107 -19.91 21.00 18.50
CA LEU A 107 -21.05 21.53 19.23
C LEU A 107 -22.16 21.84 18.24
N ASP A 108 -23.33 21.27 18.51
CA ASP A 108 -24.57 21.53 17.80
C ASP A 108 -25.06 22.95 18.13
N ARG A 109 -25.09 23.81 17.11
CA ARG A 109 -25.67 25.15 17.22
C ARG A 109 -27.19 25.04 17.28
N ARG A 110 -27.79 25.81 18.19
CA ARG A 110 -29.24 25.81 18.43
C ARG A 110 -30.02 26.04 17.12
N GLY A 111 -30.62 24.99 16.58
CA GLY A 111 -31.34 25.00 15.30
C GLY A 111 -31.88 23.60 14.94
N SER A 112 -32.55 23.49 13.79
CA SER A 112 -33.02 22.22 13.23
C SER A 112 -32.47 22.08 11.81
N PRO A 113 -32.00 20.89 11.37
CA PRO A 113 -31.97 19.62 12.11
C PRO A 113 -30.88 19.57 13.22
N PRO A 114 -31.06 18.77 14.30
CA PRO A 114 -30.06 18.63 15.37
C PRO A 114 -28.79 17.93 14.88
N GLY A 115 -27.66 18.62 14.95
CA GLY A 115 -26.37 18.12 14.47
C GLY A 115 -25.45 19.26 14.07
N GLU A 116 -24.30 18.92 13.50
CA GLU A 116 -23.32 19.91 13.06
C GLU A 116 -22.58 19.39 11.82
N VAL A 117 -22.15 20.31 10.94
CA VAL A 117 -21.25 19.98 9.85
C VAL A 117 -19.83 19.87 10.43
N VAL A 118 -19.24 18.68 10.37
CA VAL A 118 -17.94 18.43 11.00
C VAL A 118 -16.87 18.20 9.95
N THR A 119 -15.77 18.93 10.07
CA THR A 119 -14.54 18.70 9.29
C THR A 119 -13.50 17.98 10.14
N PHE A 120 -12.76 17.09 9.50
CA PHE A 120 -11.64 16.36 10.07
C PHE A 120 -10.57 16.13 8.99
N SER A 121 -9.36 15.84 9.43
CA SER A 121 -8.22 15.50 8.57
C SER A 121 -7.76 14.08 8.87
N VAL A 122 -7.53 13.31 7.81
CA VAL A 122 -6.90 11.98 7.86
C VAL A 122 -5.75 12.03 6.87
N THR A 123 -4.59 11.52 7.28
CA THR A 123 -3.41 11.46 6.42
C THR A 123 -3.02 10.00 6.21
N ALA A 124 -2.69 9.65 4.98
CA ALA A 124 -2.06 8.37 4.66
C ALA A 124 -0.63 8.64 4.17
N THR A 125 0.30 7.81 4.61
CA THR A 125 1.67 7.79 4.10
C THR A 125 1.95 6.41 3.57
N ASP A 126 2.59 6.32 2.43
CA ASP A 126 2.98 5.06 1.82
C ASP A 126 4.43 5.15 1.32
N TYR A 127 5.08 4.00 1.18
CA TYR A 127 6.49 3.93 0.82
C TYR A 127 6.73 4.26 -0.66
N ASP A 128 5.79 3.86 -1.53
CA ASP A 128 5.93 3.84 -2.98
C ASP A 128 4.81 4.61 -3.69
N ASP A 129 3.75 4.98 -2.97
CA ASP A 129 2.75 5.95 -3.39
C ASP A 129 2.87 7.26 -2.60
N PRO A 130 3.38 8.37 -3.19
CA PRO A 130 3.45 9.65 -2.51
C PRO A 130 2.06 10.27 -2.24
N THR A 131 0.99 9.77 -2.87
CA THR A 131 -0.37 10.30 -2.74
C THR A 131 -1.44 9.19 -2.66
N PRO A 132 -1.48 8.40 -1.57
CA PRO A 132 -2.48 7.34 -1.42
C PRO A 132 -3.90 7.90 -1.40
N VAL A 133 -4.83 7.20 -2.03
CA VAL A 133 -6.24 7.61 -2.10
C VAL A 133 -6.91 7.31 -0.76
N VAL A 134 -7.44 8.33 -0.09
CA VAL A 134 -8.16 8.18 1.20
C VAL A 134 -9.65 8.43 1.02
N VAL A 135 -10.48 7.48 1.43
CA VAL A 135 -11.94 7.57 1.41
C VAL A 135 -12.49 7.34 2.82
N CYS A 136 -13.25 8.29 3.34
CA CYS A 136 -13.91 8.20 4.64
C CYS A 136 -15.43 8.21 4.49
N VAL A 137 -16.10 7.39 5.30
CA VAL A 137 -17.57 7.32 5.34
C VAL A 137 -18.04 7.48 6.80
N PRO A 138 -18.82 8.54 7.12
CA PRO A 138 -19.14 9.71 6.28
C PRO A 138 -17.91 10.57 5.92
N PRO A 139 -17.89 11.28 4.77
CA PRO A 139 -16.76 12.12 4.38
C PRO A 139 -16.63 13.39 5.23
N SER A 140 -15.43 13.97 5.27
CA SER A 140 -15.16 15.23 5.96
C SER A 140 -16.02 16.36 5.39
N GLY A 141 -16.63 17.17 6.25
CA GLY A 141 -17.61 18.19 5.86
C GLY A 141 -19.04 17.66 5.73
N SER A 142 -19.31 16.42 6.11
CA SER A 142 -20.67 15.89 6.22
C SER A 142 -21.42 16.47 7.42
N PHE A 143 -22.74 16.42 7.36
CA PHE A 143 -23.60 16.66 8.51
C PHE A 143 -23.63 15.43 9.43
N PHE A 144 -23.31 15.62 10.70
CA PHE A 144 -23.36 14.58 11.72
C PHE A 144 -24.51 14.88 12.70
N PRO A 145 -25.45 13.94 12.91
CA PRO A 145 -26.51 14.12 13.88
C PRO A 145 -25.95 14.16 15.30
N ARG A 146 -26.70 14.78 16.22
CA ARG A 146 -26.35 14.79 17.65
C ARG A 146 -26.16 13.36 18.17
N GLY A 147 -25.08 13.15 18.94
CA GLY A 147 -24.65 11.83 19.39
C GLY A 147 -23.29 11.47 18.81
N THR A 148 -22.93 10.19 18.86
CA THR A 148 -21.67 9.68 18.36
C THR A 148 -21.91 8.91 17.05
N THR A 149 -21.22 9.32 15.98
CA THR A 149 -21.18 8.62 14.70
C THR A 149 -19.77 8.09 14.47
N LEU A 150 -19.65 6.83 14.07
CA LEU A 150 -18.35 6.26 13.71
C LEU A 150 -18.01 6.62 12.26
N VAL A 151 -16.84 7.21 12.05
CA VAL A 151 -16.25 7.42 10.72
C VAL A 151 -15.26 6.31 10.47
N ASN A 152 -15.42 5.58 9.36
CA ASN A 152 -14.45 4.60 8.89
C ASN A 152 -13.74 5.15 7.64
N CYS A 153 -12.42 5.14 7.66
CA CYS A 153 -11.58 5.56 6.55
C CYS A 153 -10.78 4.39 6.00
N THR A 154 -10.65 4.35 4.68
CA THR A 154 -9.84 3.40 3.93
C THR A 154 -8.82 4.17 3.10
N ALA A 155 -7.55 3.80 3.19
CA ALA A 155 -6.51 4.28 2.30
C ALA A 155 -6.18 3.17 1.31
N THR A 156 -6.03 3.52 0.04
CA THR A 156 -5.65 2.62 -1.04
C THR A 156 -4.43 3.20 -1.74
N ASP A 157 -3.36 2.41 -1.86
CA ASP A 157 -2.17 2.79 -2.62
C ASP A 157 -2.31 2.52 -4.13
N ALA A 158 -1.32 2.94 -4.92
CA ALA A 158 -1.24 2.68 -6.36
C ALA A 158 -1.15 1.19 -6.74
N SER A 159 -0.70 0.34 -5.81
CA SER A 159 -0.62 -1.11 -5.96
C SER A 159 -1.94 -1.83 -5.61
N GLY A 160 -2.93 -1.10 -5.08
CA GLY A 160 -4.23 -1.60 -4.66
C GLY A 160 -4.28 -2.15 -3.22
N ASN A 161 -3.19 -2.06 -2.44
CA ASN A 161 -3.22 -2.45 -1.04
C ASN A 161 -4.04 -1.47 -0.23
N GLN A 162 -4.72 -1.98 0.79
CA GLN A 162 -5.64 -1.19 1.61
C GLN A 162 -5.31 -1.27 3.10
N SER A 163 -5.48 -0.14 3.77
CA SER A 163 -5.54 -0.07 5.23
C SER A 163 -6.79 0.67 5.67
N THR A 164 -7.25 0.38 6.89
CA THR A 164 -8.46 0.98 7.44
C THR A 164 -8.24 1.48 8.86
N CYS A 165 -8.88 2.60 9.20
CA CYS A 165 -8.98 3.11 10.56
C CYS A 165 -10.42 3.59 10.84
N GLY A 166 -10.80 3.65 12.12
CA GLY A 166 -12.09 4.20 12.52
C GLY A 166 -11.97 5.12 13.72
N PHE A 167 -12.73 6.22 13.73
CA PHE A 167 -12.75 7.15 14.86
C PHE A 167 -14.16 7.73 15.11
N PRO A 168 -14.52 7.99 16.38
CA PRO A 168 -15.81 8.56 16.73
C PRO A 168 -15.84 10.09 16.50
N VAL A 169 -16.90 10.55 15.85
CA VAL A 169 -17.32 11.97 15.81
C VAL A 169 -18.49 12.15 16.76
N THR A 170 -18.32 13.00 17.78
CA THR A 170 -19.35 13.26 18.79
C THR A 170 -19.86 14.69 18.71
N VAL A 171 -21.15 14.84 18.42
CA VAL A 171 -21.85 16.12 18.38
C VAL A 171 -22.69 16.28 19.64
N GLN A 172 -22.41 17.31 20.44
CA GLN A 172 -23.08 17.59 21.71
C GLN A 172 -23.76 18.95 21.72
N VAL A 173 -24.70 19.14 22.64
CA VAL A 173 -25.41 20.41 22.80
C VAL A 173 -24.49 21.45 23.40
N GLU A 174 -24.49 22.66 22.83
CA GLU A 174 -23.85 23.80 23.47
C GLU A 174 -24.56 24.16 24.79
N VAL A 175 -23.90 23.85 25.92
CA VAL A 175 -24.38 24.26 27.25
C VAL A 175 -23.82 25.65 27.55
N LYS A 176 -24.67 26.67 27.52
CA LYS A 176 -24.29 28.00 28.03
C LYS A 176 -23.94 27.87 29.51
N ARG A 177 -22.66 27.99 29.88
CA ARG A 177 -22.27 28.21 31.27
C ARG A 177 -22.85 29.55 31.70
N ARG A 178 -23.85 29.53 32.60
CA ARG A 178 -24.26 30.73 33.32
C ARG A 178 -23.09 31.13 34.22
N GLN A 179 -22.29 32.11 33.81
CA GLN A 179 -21.45 32.85 34.75
C GLN A 179 -22.40 33.52 35.75
N ARG A 180 -22.27 33.11 37.03
CA ARG A 180 -22.87 33.80 38.18
C ARG A 180 -21.92 34.89 38.64
#